data_AF-A0A1V5GHB0-F1
#
_entry.id   AF-A0A1V5GHB0-F1
#
_cell.length_a   1.000
_cell.length_b   1.000
_cell.length_c   1.000
_cell.angle_alpha   90.00
_cell.angle_beta   90.00
_cell.angle_gamma   90.00
#
_symmetry.space_group_name_H-M   'P 1'
#
loop_
_entity.id
_entity.type
_entity.pdbx_description
1 polymer ?
#
loop_
_entity_poly.entity_id
_entity_poly.type
_entity_poly.pdbx_seq_one_letter_code
_entity_poly.pdbx_strand_id
1 'polypeptide(L)' 'MRENKLVFDIGMHIGQDTCHFLKMGYNVIAVEANPDLVIQNRKKFRKEIEKGQLIILNVGICPKNGKIPFFKT' A
#
# COMPACT_ATOMS: atom_id res chain seq x y z
N MET A 1 4.84 12.56 -23.96
CA MET A 1 4.41 12.82 -22.57
C MET A 1 4.49 11.49 -21.83
N ARG A 2 5.20 11.39 -20.70
CA ARG A 2 5.16 10.16 -19.89
C ARG A 2 3.82 10.16 -19.16
N GLU A 3 2.93 9.22 -19.50
CA GLU A 3 1.71 8.98 -18.71
C GLU A 3 2.10 8.80 -17.25
N ASN A 4 1.41 9.49 -16.35
CA ASN A 4 1.60 9.35 -14.91
C ASN A 4 1.21 7.93 -14.49
N LYS A 5 2.19 7.02 -14.43
CA LYS A 5 2.01 5.65 -13.97
C LYS A 5 1.94 5.58 -12.43
N LEU A 6 1.08 6.37 -11.80
CA LEU A 6 0.88 6.34 -10.35
C LEU A 6 -0.51 5.80 -10.03
N VAL A 7 -0.57 4.77 -9.20
CA VAL A 7 -1.81 4.17 -8.69
C VAL A 7 -1.86 4.34 -7.17
N PHE A 8 -3.04 4.66 -6.65
CA PHE A 8 -3.35 4.59 -5.23
C PHE A 8 -4.15 3.31 -4.96
N ASP A 9 -3.59 2.39 -4.19
CA ASP A 9 -4.24 1.15 -3.78
C ASP A 9 -4.80 1.33 -2.36
N ILE A 10 -6.10 1.58 -2.25
CA ILE A 10 -6.76 1.88 -0.98
C ILE A 10 -7.38 0.60 -0.42
N GLY A 11 -6.86 0.13 0.70
CA GLY A 11 -7.23 -1.17 1.26
C GLY A 11 -6.39 -2.30 0.66
N MET A 12 -5.06 -2.14 0.69
CA MET A 12 -4.10 -3.06 0.08
C MET A 12 -4.32 -4.53 0.44
N HIS A 13 -4.85 -4.82 1.64
CA HIS A 13 -5.08 -6.16 2.15
C HIS A 13 -3.80 -7.03 2.05
N ILE A 14 -3.86 -8.22 1.44
CA ILE A 14 -2.69 -9.10 1.19
C ILE A 14 -1.85 -8.69 -0.04
N GLY A 15 -2.14 -7.55 -0.66
CA GLY A 15 -1.38 -6.95 -1.75
C GLY A 15 -1.55 -7.65 -3.10
N GLN A 16 -2.76 -8.13 -3.44
CA GLN A 16 -3.01 -8.72 -4.76
C GLN A 16 -2.99 -7.66 -5.86
N ASP A 17 -3.74 -6.58 -5.69
CA ASP A 17 -3.83 -5.49 -6.68
C ASP A 17 -2.54 -4.70 -6.76
N THR A 18 -1.94 -4.31 -5.63
CA THR A 18 -0.56 -3.79 -5.58
C THR A 18 0.40 -4.65 -6.42
N CYS A 19 0.40 -5.98 -6.28
CA CYS A 19 1.27 -6.87 -7.06
C CYS A 19 0.98 -6.80 -8.56
N HIS A 20 -0.29 -6.73 -8.93
CA HIS A 20 -0.71 -6.59 -10.33
C HIS A 20 -0.21 -5.28 -10.94
N PHE A 21 -0.41 -4.14 -10.28
CA PHE A 21 0.03 -2.83 -10.76
C PHE A 21 1.56 -2.72 -10.85
N LEU A 22 2.29 -3.28 -9.89
CA LEU A 22 3.75 -3.31 -9.91
C LEU A 22 4.27 -4.12 -11.12
N LYS A 23 3.62 -5.22 -11.49
CA LYS A 23 3.97 -6.01 -12.69
C LYS A 23 3.70 -5.28 -13.99
N MET A 24 2.69 -4.41 -14.02
CA MET A 24 2.41 -3.54 -15.17
C MET A 24 3.38 -2.33 -15.25
N GLY A 25 4.26 -2.17 -14.25
CA GLY A 25 5.26 -1.10 -14.20
C GLY A 25 4.71 0.24 -13.69
N TYR A 26 3.67 0.22 -12.86
CA TYR A 26 3.21 1.40 -12.13
C TYR A 26 3.99 1.62 -10.85
N ASN A 27 4.12 2.88 -10.45
CA ASN A 27 4.41 3.28 -9.08
C ASN A 27 3.11 3.19 -8.27
N VAL A 28 3.19 2.70 -7.05
CA VAL A 28 2.02 2.45 -6.20
C VAL A 28 2.18 3.12 -4.85
N ILE A 29 1.15 3.83 -4.41
CA ILE A 29 0.97 4.26 -3.02
C ILE A 29 -0.17 3.42 -2.43
N ALA A 30 0.19 2.44 -1.61
CA ALA A 30 -0.74 1.52 -0.99
C ALA A 30 -1.10 1.99 0.44
N VAL A 31 -2.38 1.94 0.79
CA VAL A 31 -2.92 2.32 2.11
C VAL A 31 -3.54 1.09 2.75
N GLU A 32 -3.16 0.82 4.00
CA GLU A 32 -3.72 -0.30 4.77
C GLU A 32 -3.78 0.04 6.27
N ALA A 33 -4.94 -0.18 6.88
CA ALA A 33 -5.16 0.09 8.29
C ALA A 33 -4.63 -1.04 9.18
N ASN A 34 -4.67 -2.29 8.72
CA ASN A 34 -4.23 -3.46 9.46
C ASN A 34 -2.70 -3.53 9.56
N PRO A 35 -2.11 -3.36 10.76
CA PRO A 35 -0.65 -3.36 10.92
C PRO A 35 -0.01 -4.71 10.57
N ASP A 36 -0.71 -5.83 10.79
CA ASP A 36 -0.18 -7.16 10.51
C ASP A 36 -0.01 -7.37 9.00
N LEU A 37 -1.00 -6.95 8.22
CA LEU A 37 -0.93 -6.99 6.75
C LEU A 37 0.15 -6.05 6.22
N VAL A 38 0.33 -4.87 6.82
CA VAL A 38 1.44 -3.97 6.43
C VAL A 38 2.79 -4.64 6.68
N ILE A 39 3.01 -5.25 7.85
CA ILE A 39 4.27 -5.93 8.16
C ILE A 39 4.53 -7.07 7.16
N GLN A 40 3.50 -7.87 6.84
CA GLN A 40 3.62 -8.95 5.86
C GLN A 40 3.95 -8.41 4.45
N ASN A 41 3.24 -7.37 3.99
CA ASN A 41 3.45 -6.82 2.65
C ASN A 41 4.78 -6.06 2.53
N ARG A 42 5.27 -5.39 3.58
CA ARG A 42 6.62 -4.80 3.58
C ARG A 42 7.71 -5.85 3.36
N LYS A 43 7.54 -7.05 3.91
CA LYS A 43 8.46 -8.18 3.66
C LYS A 43 8.30 -8.70 2.23
N LYS A 44 7.06 -8.91 1.78
CA LYS A 44 6.72 -9.42 0.43
C LYS A 44 7.25 -8.51 -0.69
N PHE A 45 7.10 -7.20 -0.56
CA PHE A 45 7.45 -6.20 -1.58
C PHE A 45 8.73 -5.42 -1.26
N ARG A 46 9.65 -6.01 -0.49
CA ARG A 46 10.89 -5.33 -0.07
C ARG A 46 11.64 -4.73 -1.26
N LYS A 47 11.74 -5.47 -2.36
CA LYS A 47 12.46 -5.05 -3.57
C LYS A 47 11.84 -3.82 -4.24
N GLU A 48 10.52 -3.79 -4.35
CA GLU A 48 9.78 -2.70 -4.98
C GLU A 48 9.78 -1.44 -4.11
N ILE A 49 9.75 -1.62 -2.79
CA ILE A 49 9.90 -0.53 -1.82
C ILE A 49 11.32 0.07 -1.90
N GLU A 50 12.36 -0.77 -1.91
CA GLU A 50 13.76 -0.31 -2.02
C GLU A 50 14.04 0.44 -3.32
N LYS A 51 13.35 0.07 -4.41
CA LYS A 51 13.41 0.77 -5.71
C LYS A 51 12.59 2.05 -5.75
N GLY A 52 11.81 2.36 -4.72
CA GLY A 52 10.88 3.50 -4.70
C GLY A 52 9.64 3.33 -5.57
N GLN A 53 9.38 2.12 -6.10
CA GLN A 53 8.22 1.82 -6.93
C GLN A 53 6.96 1.58 -6.09
N LEU A 54 7.11 1.22 -4.81
CA LEU A 54 6.00 1.03 -3.87
C LEU A 54 6.23 1.82 -2.58
N ILE A 55 5.20 2.55 -2.14
CA ILE A 55 5.08 3.09 -0.79
C ILE A 55 3.89 2.40 -0.12
N ILE A 56 4.08 1.91 1.10
CA ILE A 56 3.01 1.37 1.94
C ILE A 56 2.79 2.32 3.13
N LEU A 57 1.57 2.80 3.32
CA LEU A 57 1.15 3.63 4.44
C LEU A 57 0.26 2.80 5.38
N ASN A 58 0.69 2.68 6.65
CA ASN A 58 -0.14 2.04 7.68
C ASN A 58 -1.11 3.05 8.30
N VAL A 59 -2.17 3.39 7.57
CA VAL A 59 -3.17 4.38 7.97
C VAL A 59 -4.56 3.95 7.51
N GLY A 60 -5.59 4.41 8.21
CA GLY A 60 -6.97 4.34 7.74
C GLY A 60 -7.40 5.65 7.07
N ILE A 61 -8.45 5.60 6.24
CA ILE A 61 -9.08 6.79 5.67
C ILE A 61 -10.16 7.29 6.64
N CYS A 62 -10.08 8.56 7.01
CA CYS A 62 -11.00 9.20 7.94
C CYS A 62 -11.14 10.70 7.60
N PRO A 63 -12.29 11.34 7.85
CA PRO A 63 -12.45 12.79 7.66
C PRO A 63 -11.54 13.66 8.55
N LYS A 64 -10.98 13.10 9.62
CA LYS A 64 -10.10 13.81 10.55
C LYS A 64 -8.85 12.97 10.84
N ASN A 65 -7.74 13.67 11.02
CA ASN A 65 -6.48 13.06 11.48
C ASN A 65 -6.61 12.62 12.94
N GLY A 66 -6.02 11.46 13.27
CA GLY A 66 -6.00 10.94 14.63
C GLY A 66 -5.50 9.49 14.68
N LYS A 67 -5.39 8.96 15.90
CA LYS A 67 -5.13 7.54 16.15
C LYS A 67 -6.38 6.93 16.77
N ILE A 68 -6.82 5.81 16.23
CA ILE A 68 -7.93 5.02 16.77
C ILE A 68 -7.48 3.56 16.90
N PRO A 69 -8.05 2.78 17.84
CA PRO A 69 -7.81 1.34 17.88
C PRO A 69 -8.21 0.69 16.56
N PHE A 70 -7.38 -0.23 16.08
CA PHE A 70 -7.73 -1.10 14.96
C PHE A 70 -8.44 -2.35 15.48
N PHE A 71 -9.63 -2.63 14.96
CA PHE A 71 -10.42 -3.80 15.36
C PHE A 71 -10.29 -4.89 14.30
N LYS A 72 -9.98 -6.11 14.74
CA LYS A 72 -9.96 -7.33 13.92
C LYS A 72 -10.69 -8.45 14.67
N THR A 73 -11.36 -9.31 13.93
CA THR A 73 -11.99 -10.54 14.43
C THR A 73 -10.96 -11.65 14.60
#